data_AF-K4L5Y2-F1
#
_entry.id   AF-K4L5Y2-F1
#
_cell.length_a   1.000
_cell.length_b   1.000
_cell.length_c   1.000
_cell.angle_alpha   90.00
_cell.angle_beta   90.00
_cell.angle_gamma   90.00
#
_symmetry.space_group_name_H-M   'P 1'
#
loop_
_entity.id
_entity.type
_entity.pdbx_description
1 polymer ?
#
loop_
_entity_poly.entity_id
_entity_poly.type
_entity_poly.pdbx_seq_one_letter_code
_entity_poly.pdbx_strand_id
1 'polypeptide(L)'
;MRANIEAVQKHLEQKFQGNKTKFSDVLRINRAQLSKILTHNEGAGALFFGELIRYCDENSLNWREYIFLPDGVTMVTDEFHKNAV
;
A
#
# COMPACT_ATOMS: atom_id res chain seq x y z
N MET A 1 0.09 11.74 -1.78
CA MET A 1 0.23 10.50 -0.98
C MET A 1 1.70 10.13 -0.91
N ARG A 2 2.17 9.63 0.23
CA ARG A 2 3.55 9.19 0.43
C ARG A 2 3.53 7.81 1.10
N ALA A 3 4.46 6.93 0.73
CA ALA A 3 4.58 5.65 1.39
C ALA A 3 5.23 5.81 2.78
N ASN A 4 4.69 5.10 3.78
CA ASN A 4 5.37 4.92 5.05
C ASN A 4 6.40 3.79 4.91
N ILE A 5 7.59 4.14 4.40
CA ILE A 5 8.63 3.16 4.06
C ILE A 5 9.02 2.29 5.26
N GLU A 6 9.06 2.85 6.47
CA GLU A 6 9.39 2.10 7.68
C GLU A 6 8.36 0.99 7.95
N ALA A 7 7.06 1.32 7.90
CA ALA A 7 5.99 0.35 8.11
C ALA A 7 5.97 -0.71 7.00
N VAL A 8 6.14 -0.29 5.74
CA VAL A 8 6.18 -1.21 4.59
C VAL A 8 7.38 -2.15 4.70
N GLN A 9 8.56 -1.65 5.11
CA GLN A 9 9.75 -2.47 5.25
C GLN A 9 9.65 -3.42 6.45
N LYS A 10 9.13 -2.96 7.59
CA LYS A 10 8.85 -3.84 8.73
C LYS A 10 7.91 -4.98 8.36
N HIS A 11 6.88 -4.69 7.58
CA HIS A 11 5.93 -5.70 7.11
C HIS A 11 6.55 -6.69 6.13
N LEU A 12 7.38 -6.21 5.21
CA LEU A 12 8.21 -7.05 4.33
C LEU A 12 9.09 -8.00 5.15
N GLU A 13 9.75 -7.52 6.19
CA GLU A 13 10.58 -8.38 7.04
C GLU A 13 9.72 -9.41 7.81
N GLN A 14 8.62 -8.97 8.42
CA GLN A 14 7.81 -9.84 9.29
C GLN A 14 6.98 -10.88 8.54
N LYS A 15 6.39 -10.54 7.39
CA LYS A 15 5.49 -11.42 6.64
C LYS A 15 6.16 -12.14 5.48
N PHE A 16 7.22 -11.55 4.92
CA PHE A 16 7.89 -12.08 3.74
C PHE A 16 9.36 -12.43 4.00
N GLN A 17 9.86 -12.29 5.24
CA GLN A 17 11.25 -12.59 5.62
C GLN A 17 12.25 -11.82 4.74
N GLY A 18 11.93 -10.56 4.42
CA GLY A 18 12.77 -9.71 3.57
C GLY A 18 12.70 -10.04 2.07
N ASN A 19 11.88 -11.01 1.66
CA ASN A 19 11.81 -11.45 0.26
C ASN A 19 11.04 -10.44 -0.62
N LYS A 20 11.80 -9.50 -1.18
CA LYS A 20 11.28 -8.46 -2.09
C LYS A 20 10.60 -9.02 -3.34
N THR A 21 11.03 -10.17 -3.86
CA THR A 21 10.39 -10.79 -5.04
C THR A 21 8.97 -11.24 -4.70
N LYS A 22 8.81 -12.02 -3.63
CA LYS A 22 7.47 -12.48 -3.18
C LYS A 22 6.55 -11.31 -2.88
N PHE A 23 7.08 -10.27 -2.24
CA PHE A 23 6.28 -9.11 -1.91
C PHE A 23 5.86 -8.30 -3.15
N SER A 24 6.77 -8.13 -4.12
CA SER A 24 6.42 -7.48 -5.40
C SER A 24 5.40 -8.28 -6.20
N ASP A 25 5.45 -9.62 -6.15
CA ASP A 25 4.49 -10.48 -6.84
C ASP A 25 3.09 -10.35 -6.23
N VAL A 26 3.00 -10.31 -4.89
CA VAL A 26 1.73 -10.09 -4.18
C VAL A 26 1.14 -8.71 -4.46
N LEU A 27 1.99 -7.69 -4.51
CA LEU A 27 1.61 -6.32 -4.87
C LEU A 27 1.47 -6.11 -6.39
N ARG A 28 1.67 -7.14 -7.22
CA ARG A 28 1.57 -7.06 -8.69
C ARG A 28 2.36 -5.90 -9.32
N ILE A 29 3.51 -5.57 -8.74
CA ILE A 29 4.42 -4.55 -9.26
C ILE A 29 5.77 -5.16 -9.61
N ASN A 30 6.57 -4.42 -10.38
CA ASN A 30 7.93 -4.85 -10.68
C ASN A 30 8.82 -4.76 -9.42
N ARG A 31 9.61 -5.80 -9.14
CA ARG A 31 10.61 -5.83 -8.06
C ARG A 31 11.55 -4.61 -8.07
N ALA A 32 11.94 -4.12 -9.24
CA ALA A 32 12.78 -2.92 -9.37
C ALA A 32 12.04 -1.67 -8.89
N GLN A 33 10.74 -1.55 -9.17
CA GLN A 33 9.90 -0.47 -8.64
C GLN A 33 9.83 -0.57 -7.11
N LEU A 34 9.54 -1.75 -6.56
CA LEU A 34 9.52 -1.96 -5.11
C LEU A 34 10.86 -1.59 -4.46
N SER A 35 11.99 -1.97 -5.08
CA SER A 35 13.30 -1.61 -4.54
C SER A 35 13.57 -0.10 -4.56
N LYS A 36 13.15 0.60 -5.62
CA LYS A 36 13.26 2.08 -5.68
C LYS A 36 12.42 2.75 -4.60
N ILE A 37 11.20 2.26 -4.37
CA ILE A 37 10.31 2.77 -3.33
C ILE A 37 10.95 2.57 -1.96
N LEU A 38 11.43 1.36 -1.64
CA LEU A 38 11.98 1.07 -0.32
C LEU A 38 13.30 1.78 -0.03
N THR A 39 14.17 1.93 -1.04
CA THR A 39 15.50 2.52 -0.82
C THR A 39 15.51 4.05 -0.96
N HIS A 40 14.73 4.59 -1.90
CA HIS A 40 14.79 6.01 -2.27
C HIS A 40 13.49 6.76 -2.01
N ASN A 41 12.42 6.08 -1.60
CA ASN A 41 11.07 6.66 -1.50
C ASN A 41 10.60 7.28 -2.82
N GLU A 42 11.04 6.71 -3.94
CA GLU A 42 10.75 7.16 -5.31
C GLU A 42 9.93 6.10 -6.06
N GLY A 43 9.10 6.54 -7.01
CA GLY A 43 8.32 5.62 -7.87
C GLY A 43 7.08 5.00 -7.21
N ALA A 44 6.69 5.48 -6.02
CA ALA A 44 5.42 5.16 -5.39
C ALA A 44 4.28 5.94 -6.08
N GLY A 45 3.82 5.42 -7.22
CA GLY A 45 2.69 5.96 -7.98
C GLY A 45 1.36 5.33 -7.60
N ALA A 46 0.30 5.71 -8.32
CA ALA A 46 -1.06 5.22 -8.10
C ALA A 46 -1.16 3.68 -8.11
N LEU A 47 -0.41 3.00 -8.98
CA LEU A 47 -0.38 1.54 -9.04
C LEU A 47 0.11 0.91 -7.72
N PHE A 48 1.22 1.41 -7.16
CA PHE A 48 1.75 0.89 -5.91
C PHE A 48 0.76 1.10 -4.75
N PHE A 49 0.18 2.30 -4.64
CA PHE A 49 -0.78 2.58 -3.57
C PHE A 49 -2.06 1.77 -3.73
N GLY A 50 -2.60 1.63 -4.95
CA GLY A 50 -3.79 0.83 -5.20
C GLY A 50 -3.58 -0.64 -4.85
N GLU A 51 -2.47 -1.23 -5.27
CA GLU A 51 -2.15 -2.62 -4.96
C GLU A 51 -1.82 -2.85 -3.48
N LEU A 52 -1.21 -1.87 -2.81
CA LEU A 52 -0.97 -1.92 -1.37
C LEU A 52 -2.27 -1.84 -0.57
N ILE A 53 -3.20 -0.96 -0.95
CA ILE A 53 -4.53 -0.86 -0.34
C ILE A 53 -5.29 -2.17 -0.55
N ARG A 54 -5.35 -2.69 -1.79
CA ARG A 54 -5.96 -4.00 -2.10
C ARG A 54 -5.39 -5.11 -1.22
N TYR A 55 -4.06 -5.19 -1.14
CA TYR A 55 -3.38 -6.18 -0.30
C TYR A 55 -3.78 -6.03 1.18
N CYS A 56 -3.83 -4.79 1.69
CA CYS A 56 -4.25 -4.53 3.05
C CYS A 56 -5.70 -4.97 3.30
N ASP A 57 -6.63 -4.64 2.41
CA ASP A 57 -8.04 -5.01 2.53
C ASP A 57 -8.21 -6.55 2.52
N GLU A 58 -7.55 -7.25 1.60
CA GLU A 58 -7.56 -8.72 1.52
C GLU A 58 -6.96 -9.41 2.75
N ASN A 59 -6.09 -8.72 3.49
CA ASN A 59 -5.41 -9.26 4.67
C ASN A 59 -5.92 -8.64 5.98
N SER A 60 -7.02 -7.88 5.94
CA SER A 60 -7.60 -7.19 7.12
C SER A 60 -6.57 -6.30 7.85
N LEU A 61 -5.70 -5.63 7.10
CA LEU A 61 -4.70 -4.69 7.59
C LEU A 61 -5.19 -3.25 7.41
N ASN A 62 -4.80 -2.36 8.32
CA ASN A 62 -5.09 -0.95 8.19
C ASN A 62 -4.10 -0.28 7.23
N TRP A 63 -4.51 -0.04 5.97
CA TRP A 63 -3.65 0.58 4.96
C TRP A 63 -3.13 1.98 5.36
N ARG A 64 -3.81 2.67 6.29
CA ARG A 64 -3.40 3.99 6.79
C ARG A 64 -2.09 3.96 7.58
N GLU A 65 -1.68 2.79 8.07
CA GLU A 65 -0.36 2.62 8.70
C GLU A 65 0.78 2.65 7.67
N TYR A 66 0.47 2.33 6.41
CA TYR A 66 1.45 2.18 5.34
C TYR A 66 1.48 3.37 4.36
N ILE A 67 0.48 4.25 4.41
CA ILE A 67 0.32 5.37 3.49
C ILE A 67 0.02 6.65 4.26
N PHE A 68 0.89 7.65 4.09
CA PHE A 68 0.61 9.02 4.50
C PHE A 68 -0.25 9.71 3.44
N LEU A 69 -1.48 10.04 3.83
CA LEU A 69 -2.37 10.87 3.03
C LEU A 69 -1.93 12.34 3.13
N PRO A 70 -2.12 13.15 2.08
CA PRO A 70 -1.94 14.59 2.18
C PRO A 70 -2.96 15.21 3.15
N ASP A 71 -2.58 16.32 3.79
CA ASP A 71 -3.48 17.06 4.67
C ASP A 71 -4.72 17.53 3.88
N GLY A 72 -5.90 17.44 4.50
CA GLY A 72 -7.15 17.90 3.90
C GLY A 72 -7.90 16.91 3.00
N VAL A 73 -7.54 15.61 3.02
CA VAL A 73 -8.39 14.58 2.40
C VAL A 73 -9.60 14.31 3.29
N THR A 74 -10.78 14.69 2.84
CA THR A 74 -12.05 14.33 3.46
C THR A 74 -12.42 12.88 3.12
N MET A 75 -12.77 12.11 4.14
CA MET A 75 -13.36 10.79 3.96
C MET A 75 -14.73 10.95 3.32
N VAL A 76 -14.88 10.57 2.05
CA VAL A 76 -16.20 10.37 1.44
C VAL A 76 -16.68 9.02 1.94
N THR A 77 -17.58 9.03 2.92
CA THR A 77 -18.24 7.79 3.36
C THR A 77 -19.21 7.36 2.27
N ASP A 78 -19.17 6.08 1.93
CA ASP A 78 -19.99 5.46 0.90
C ASP A 78 -21.47 5.41 1.36
N GLU A 79 -22.21 6.50 1.18
CA GLU A 79 -23.68 6.50 1.25
C GLU A 79 -24.32 5.80 0.02
N PHE A 80 -23.51 5.34 -0.95
CA PHE A 80 -24.01 4.69 -2.17
C PHE A 80 -24.59 3.28 -1.99
N HIS A 81 -24.51 2.68 -0.79
CA HIS A 81 -25.13 1.38 -0.52
C HIS A 81 -26.59 1.45 -0.03
N LYS A 82 -27.20 2.63 0.12
CA LYS A 82 -28.59 2.76 0.66
C LYS A 82 -29.71 2.96 -0.35
N ASN A 83 -29.43 3.06 -1.65
CA ASN A 83 -30.48 3.30 -2.67
C ASN A 83 -30.61 2.19 -3.72
N ALA A 84 -30.19 0.96 -3.41
CA ALA A 84 -30.43 -0.22 -4.23
C ALA A 84 -31.31 -1.24 -3.50
N VAL A 85 -32.51 -0.83 -3.06
CA VAL A 85 -33.65 -1.70 -2.78
C VAL A 85 -34.92 -0.99 -3.20
#